data_AF-A0A957M9H7-F1
#
_entry.id   AF-A0A957M9H7-F1
#
_cell.length_a   1.000
_cell.length_b   1.000
_cell.length_c   1.000
_cell.angle_alpha   90.00
_cell.angle_beta   90.00
_cell.angle_gamma   90.00
#
_symmetry.space_group_name_H-M   'P 1'
#
loop_
_entity.id
_entity.type
_entity.pdbx_description
1 polymer ?
#
loop_
_entity_poly.entity_id
_entity_poly.type
_entity_poly.pdbx_seq_one_letter_code
_entity_poly.pdbx_strand_id
1 'polypeptide(L)' 'MQSTITREQIWERLDKLDSFQQQTVVAFIDSLLQPKTPAVQRDKSWLLALSVWSDEDIARVHKAQDEINAWNIPAS' A
#
# COMPACT_ATOMS: atom_id res chain seq x y z
N MET A 1 -17.96 0.88 21.93
CA MET A 1 -16.92 1.37 22.84
C MET A 1 -15.61 0.73 22.43
N GLN A 2 -14.67 1.49 21.85
CA GLN A 2 -13.32 0.99 21.58
C GLN A 2 -12.53 1.09 22.88
N SER A 3 -12.32 -0.04 23.54
CA SER A 3 -11.44 -0.14 24.71
C SER A 3 -9.99 -0.08 24.25
N THR A 4 -9.38 1.08 24.39
CA THR A 4 -7.94 1.26 24.17
C THR A 4 -7.20 0.51 25.29
N ILE A 5 -6.57 -0.61 24.95
CA ILE A 5 -5.71 -1.35 25.87
C ILE A 5 -4.42 -0.55 26.07
N THR A 6 -4.02 -0.32 27.32
CA THR A 6 -2.77 0.39 27.63
C THR A 6 -1.56 -0.53 27.51
N ARG A 7 -0.36 0.03 27.38
CA ARG A 7 0.88 -0.75 27.24
C ARG A 7 1.12 -1.67 28.44
N GLU A 8 0.79 -1.20 29.64
CA GLU A 8 0.95 -1.94 30.90
C GLU A 8 0.04 -3.17 30.92
N GLN A 9 -1.20 -3.02 30.44
CA GLN A 9 -2.16 -4.11 30.32
C GLN A 9 -1.73 -5.17 29.29
N ILE A 10 -0.94 -4.78 28.27
CA ILE A 10 -0.37 -5.75 27.31
C ILE A 10 0.70 -6.60 27.99
N TRP A 11 1.59 -5.99 28.77
CA TRP A 11 2.63 -6.70 29.51
C TRP A 11 2.04 -7.66 30.55
N GLU A 12 1.04 -7.21 31.34
CA GLU A 12 0.35 -8.06 32.31
C GLU A 12 -0.36 -9.27 31.67
N ARG A 13 -0.82 -9.13 30.41
CA ARG A 13 -1.46 -10.23 29.69
C ARG A 13 -0.44 -11.18 29.08
N LEU A 14 0.69 -10.67 28.59
CA LEU A 14 1.81 -11.47 28.08
C LEU A 14 2.41 -12.36 29.17
N ASP A 15 2.52 -11.85 30.40
CA ASP A 15 3.11 -12.58 31.52
C ASP A 15 2.24 -13.77 31.98
N LYS A 16 0.94 -13.77 31.62
CA LYS A 16 0.00 -14.86 31.88
C LYS A 16 0.01 -15.96 30.82
N LEU A 17 0.70 -15.76 29.70
CA LEU A 17 0.80 -16.72 28.62
C LEU A 17 1.93 -17.71 28.88
N ASP A 18 1.78 -18.94 28.37
CA ASP A 18 2.87 -19.90 28.36
C ASP A 18 3.97 -19.51 27.35
N SER A 19 5.15 -20.15 27.45
CA SER A 19 6.31 -19.81 26.62
C SER A 19 6.04 -19.94 25.12
N PHE A 20 5.18 -20.88 24.69
CA PHE A 20 4.85 -21.07 23.28
C PHE A 20 3.92 -19.95 22.78
N GLN A 21 2.93 -19.59 23.60
CA GLN A 21 2.02 -18.48 23.33
C GLN A 21 2.75 -17.14 23.28
N GLN A 22 3.70 -16.89 24.20
CA GLN A 22 4.55 -15.70 24.18
C GLN A 22 5.36 -15.61 22.88
N GLN A 23 6.01 -16.71 22.47
CA GLN A 23 6.74 -16.76 21.20
C GLN A 23 5.84 -16.48 19.99
N THR A 24 4.62 -17.02 20.01
CA THR A 24 3.63 -16.78 18.94
C THR A 24 3.25 -15.29 18.86
N VAL A 25 3.02 -14.62 19.99
CA VAL A 25 2.71 -13.19 20.03
C VAL A 25 3.89 -12.34 19.54
N VAL A 26 5.11 -12.68 19.96
CA VAL A 26 6.34 -12.00 19.50
C VAL A 26 6.49 -12.13 17.97
N ALA A 27 6.38 -13.35 17.44
CA ALA A 27 6.47 -13.57 15.99
C ALA A 27 5.39 -12.80 15.20
N PHE A 28 4.18 -12.70 15.76
CA PHE A 28 3.11 -11.89 15.17
C PHE A 28 3.46 -10.40 15.17
N ILE A 29 3.93 -9.84 16.29
CA ILE A 29 4.35 -8.44 16.37
C ILE A 29 5.48 -8.17 15.36
N ASP A 30 6.47 -9.06 15.29
CA ASP A 30 7.57 -8.95 14.33
C ASP A 30 7.06 -8.93 12.89
N SER A 31 6.07 -9.76 12.55
CA SER A 31 5.43 -9.75 11.22
C SER A 31 4.71 -8.43 10.90
N LEU A 32 4.16 -7.75 11.91
CA LEU A 32 3.48 -6.46 11.73
C LEU A 32 4.48 -5.30 11.58
N LEU A 33 5.63 -5.41 12.26
CA LEU A 33 6.72 -4.44 12.22
C LEU A 33 7.63 -4.62 11.01
N GLN A 34 7.65 -5.81 10.40
CA GLN A 34 8.28 -5.98 9.11
C GLN A 34 7.68 -4.95 8.14
N PRO A 35 8.53 -4.14 7.48
CA PRO A 35 8.05 -3.25 6.45
C PRO A 35 7.28 -4.13 5.48
N LYS A 36 5.96 -3.91 5.35
CA LYS A 36 5.20 -4.44 4.22
C LYS A 36 6.03 -4.08 3.01
N THR A 37 6.66 -5.08 2.39
CA THR A 37 7.59 -4.89 1.28
C THR A 37 6.99 -3.80 0.42
N PRO A 38 7.63 -2.63 0.28
CA PRO A 38 7.03 -1.53 -0.44
C PRO A 38 6.58 -2.12 -1.77
N ALA A 39 5.26 -2.07 -2.00
CA ALA A 39 4.60 -2.81 -3.07
C ALA A 39 5.50 -2.71 -4.28
N VAL A 40 6.11 -3.86 -4.66
CA VAL A 40 7.18 -3.97 -5.67
C VAL A 40 6.98 -2.86 -6.64
N GLN A 41 7.89 -1.88 -6.62
CA GLN A 41 7.80 -0.61 -7.34
C GLN A 41 7.08 -0.89 -8.65
N ARG A 42 5.78 -0.59 -8.72
CA ARG A 42 4.93 -1.21 -9.73
C ARG A 42 5.45 -0.74 -11.06
N ASP A 43 6.16 -1.62 -11.75
CA ASP A 43 6.87 -1.27 -12.94
C ASP A 43 5.81 -0.82 -13.94
N LYS A 44 5.87 0.45 -14.32
CA LYS A 44 4.91 1.05 -15.24
C LYS A 44 4.83 0.22 -16.52
N SER A 45 5.95 -0.37 -16.95
CA SER A 45 5.99 -1.24 -18.13
C SER A 45 5.21 -2.55 -17.90
N TRP A 46 5.33 -3.16 -16.72
CA TRP A 46 4.58 -4.37 -16.36
C TRP A 46 3.07 -4.10 -16.19
N LEU A 47 2.71 -2.98 -15.57
CA LEU A 47 1.30 -2.57 -15.44
C LEU A 47 0.66 -2.26 -16.79
N LEU A 48 1.39 -1.62 -17.71
CA LEU A 48 0.91 -1.37 -19.07
C LEU A 48 0.80 -2.67 -19.88
N ALA A 49 1.76 -3.57 -19.76
CA ALA A 49 1.74 -4.87 -20.43
C ALA A 49 0.61 -5.79 -19.95
N LEU A 50 0.19 -5.66 -18.68
CA LEU A 50 -0.95 -6.38 -18.11
C LEU A 50 -2.28 -5.63 -18.24
N SER A 51 -2.26 -4.38 -18.71
CA SER A 51 -3.48 -3.62 -18.92
C SER A 51 -4.17 -4.09 -20.19
N VAL A 52 -5.51 -4.21 -20.16
CA VAL A 52 -6.36 -4.63 -21.31
C VAL A 52 -6.40 -3.54 -22.40
N TRP A 53 -5.47 -2.60 -22.38
CA TRP A 53 -5.48 -1.44 -23.25
C TRP A 53 -4.81 -1.83 -24.56
N SER A 54 -5.56 -1.67 -25.64
CA SER A 54 -5.00 -1.82 -26.98
C SER A 54 -4.10 -0.62 -27.31
N ASP A 55 -3.23 -0.77 -28.31
CA ASP A 55 -2.43 0.34 -28.85
C ASP A 55 -3.32 1.54 -29.26
N GLU A 56 -4.55 1.26 -29.69
CA GLU A 56 -5.52 2.28 -30.05
C GLU A 56 -6.01 3.08 -28.82
N ASP A 57 -6.25 2.41 -27.69
CA ASP A 57 -6.66 3.07 -26.45
C ASP A 57 -5.53 3.95 -25.90
N ILE A 58 -4.28 3.48 -26.02
CA ILE A 58 -3.08 4.24 -25.64
C ILE A 58 -2.93 5.48 -26.54
N ALA A 59 -3.11 5.33 -27.86
CA ALA A 59 -3.04 6.44 -28.80
C ALA A 59 -4.11 7.52 -28.54
N ARG A 60 -5.34 7.12 -28.17
CA ARG A 60 -6.41 8.07 -27.81
C ARG A 60 -6.06 8.88 -26.57
N VAL A 61 -5.45 8.26 -25.55
CA VAL A 61 -5.01 8.96 -24.34
C VAL A 61 -3.91 9.97 -24.64
N HIS A 62 -2.91 9.58 -25.44
CA HIS A 62 -1.84 10.52 -25.84
C HIS A 62 -2.38 11.72 -26.61
N LYS A 63 -3.31 11.49 -27.54
CA LYS A 63 -3.97 12.59 -28.28
C LYS A 63 -4.70 13.55 -27.35
N ALA A 64 -5.48 13.05 -26.41
CA ALA A 64 -6.19 13.88 -25.44
C ALA A 64 -5.22 14.68 -24.54
N GLN A 65 -4.09 14.06 -24.15
CA GLN A 65 -3.05 14.74 -23.40
C GLN A 65 -2.42 15.89 -24.18
N ASP A 66 -2.11 15.68 -25.46
CA ASP A 66 -1.55 16.71 -26.33
C ASP A 66 -2.52 17.88 -26.53
N GLU A 67 -3.82 17.59 -26.69
CA GLU A 67 -4.87 18.61 -26.80
C GLU A 67 -5.01 19.44 -25.52
N ILE A 68 -4.94 18.82 -24.34
CA ILE A 68 -4.96 19.51 -23.05
C ILE A 68 -3.70 20.37 -22.87
N ASN A 69 -2.52 19.85 -23.23
CA ASN A 69 -1.28 20.60 -23.13
C ASN A 69 -1.22 21.78 -24.11
N ALA A 70 -1.93 21.68 -25.24
CA ALA A 70 -2.05 22.74 -26.24
C ALA A 70 -3.13 23.77 -25.89
N TRP A 71 -3.94 23.56 -24.85
CA TRP A 71 -4.86 24.58 -24.38
C TRP A 71 -4.10 25.77 -23.81
N ASN A 72 -4.14 26.88 -24.54
CA ASN A 72 -3.74 28.18 -24.03
C ASN A 72 -4.72 28.60 -22.93
N ILE A 73 -4.31 28.42 -21.67
CA ILE A 73 -5.02 29.00 -20.52
C ILE A 73 -4.97 30.52 -20.69
N PRO A 74 -6.11 31.22 -20.80
CA PRO A 74 -6.10 32.66 -20.94
C PRO A 74 -5.45 33.29 -19.71
N ALA A 75 -4.42 34.11 -19.93
CA ALA A 75 -3.78 34.88 -18.89
C ALA A 75 -4.82 35.80 -18.23
N SER A 76 -4.93 35.68 -16.91
CA SER A 76 -5.87 36.46 -16.08
C SER A 76 -5.55 37.96 -16.10
#